data_AF-A0AA43TPI4-F1
#
_entry.id   AF-A0AA43TPI4-F1
#
_cell.length_a   1.000
_cell.length_b   1.000
_cell.length_c   1.000
_cell.angle_alpha   90.00
_cell.angle_beta   90.00
_cell.angle_gamma   90.00
#
_symmetry.space_group_name_H-M   'P 1'
#
loop_
_entity.id
_entity.type
_entity.pdbx_description
1 polymer ?
#
loop_
_entity_poly.entity_id
_entity_poly.type
_entity_poly.pdbx_seq_one_letter_code
_entity_poly.pdbx_strand_id
1 'polypeptide(L)'
;MKTLKKIVISLAMAMSVAAISSTAFAAEKKDPNAIVREAAEGTIAKIEEAISLIEKNGSKEDTVTAIAEARQLQKEFRYELTERLRQRANDKLRVAREAFESGDVKSAEETLKASLAQFKEMKTTYDAAHK
;
A
#
# COMPACT_ATOMS: atom_id res chain seq x y z
N MET A 1 -30.52 20.02 29.05
CA MET A 1 -29.46 20.70 28.26
C MET A 1 -28.15 19.90 28.32
N LYS A 2 -27.99 18.83 27.53
CA LYS A 2 -26.72 18.08 27.42
C LYS A 2 -26.46 17.48 26.03
N THR A 3 -27.16 17.95 24.99
CA THR A 3 -27.05 17.42 23.62
C THR A 3 -26.25 18.32 22.67
N LEU A 4 -25.70 19.44 23.15
CA LEU A 4 -24.99 20.43 22.33
C LEU A 4 -23.46 20.46 22.53
N LYS A 5 -22.87 19.47 23.22
CA LYS A 5 -21.42 19.45 23.52
C LYS A 5 -20.59 18.40 22.78
N LYS A 6 -21.13 17.72 21.77
CA LYS A 6 -20.41 16.65 21.06
C LYS A 6 -20.22 16.85 19.55
N ILE A 7 -20.46 18.05 19.02
CA ILE A 7 -20.41 18.29 17.56
C ILE A 7 -19.16 19.07 17.10
N VAL A 8 -18.22 19.42 17.99
CA VAL A 8 -17.19 20.44 17.64
C VAL A 8 -15.74 19.91 17.52
N ILE A 9 -15.49 18.59 17.53
CA ILE A 9 -14.10 18.10 17.44
C ILE A 9 -13.99 16.92 16.46
N SER A 10 -14.18 17.19 15.17
CA SER A 10 -13.68 16.32 14.09
C SER A 10 -13.71 17.02 12.72
N LEU A 11 -13.45 18.34 12.68
CA LEU A 11 -13.27 19.10 11.43
C LEU A 11 -11.81 19.45 11.17
N ALA A 12 -10.87 18.59 11.59
CA ALA A 12 -9.46 18.74 11.26
C ALA A 12 -8.99 17.50 10.50
N MET A 13 -8.53 17.74 9.27
CA MET A 13 -8.03 16.79 8.27
C MET A 13 -9.05 16.18 7.30
N ALA A 14 -9.86 17.04 6.68
CA ALA A 14 -10.22 16.85 5.27
C ALA A 14 -9.19 17.59 4.39
N MET A 15 -7.96 17.09 4.34
CA MET A 15 -6.98 17.47 3.31
C MET A 15 -6.20 16.23 2.91
N SER A 16 -6.05 16.06 1.60
CA SER A 16 -5.34 14.99 0.87
C SER A 16 -6.09 13.68 0.59
N VAL A 17 -7.12 13.73 -0.28
CA VAL A 17 -7.16 12.85 -1.47
C VAL A 17 -7.86 13.62 -2.60
N ALA A 18 -7.21 14.69 -3.09
CA ALA A 18 -7.59 15.25 -4.37
C ALA A 18 -6.86 14.44 -5.45
N ALA A 19 -7.64 13.69 -6.23
CA ALA A 19 -7.34 13.21 -7.57
C ALA A 19 -5.99 12.48 -7.77
N ILE A 20 -6.04 11.15 -7.72
CA ILE A 20 -5.29 10.35 -8.70
C ILE A 20 -6.32 9.67 -9.59
N SER A 21 -7.02 10.48 -10.39
CA SER A 21 -7.71 9.97 -11.57
C SER A 21 -6.64 9.44 -12.52
N SER A 22 -6.64 8.12 -12.66
CA SER A 22 -5.75 7.33 -13.50
C SER A 22 -5.95 7.65 -14.99
N THR A 23 -5.24 8.64 -15.56
CA THR A 23 -4.99 8.75 -17.01
C THR A 23 -3.81 9.69 -17.31
N ALA A 24 -2.56 9.29 -17.03
CA ALA A 24 -1.37 10.00 -17.56
C ALA A 24 -0.05 9.18 -17.51
N PHE A 25 -0.05 7.88 -17.82
CA PHE A 25 1.21 7.13 -18.01
C PHE A 25 1.82 7.35 -19.41
N ALA A 26 1.85 8.60 -19.88
CA ALA A 26 2.41 8.96 -21.19
C ALA A 26 3.19 10.29 -21.19
N ALA A 27 3.58 10.81 -20.02
CA ALA A 27 4.52 11.91 -19.90
C ALA A 27 5.86 11.40 -19.36
N GLU A 28 6.71 10.94 -20.28
CA GLU A 28 8.17 11.13 -20.25
C GLU A 28 8.91 10.78 -18.94
N LYS A 29 8.75 9.57 -18.39
CA LYS A 29 9.79 9.03 -17.49
C LYS A 29 10.98 8.55 -18.32
N LYS A 30 11.93 9.44 -18.57
CA LYS A 30 13.20 9.15 -19.28
C LYS A 30 14.12 8.19 -18.53
N ASP A 31 13.95 8.02 -17.22
CA ASP A 31 14.75 7.12 -16.38
C ASP A 31 13.94 5.88 -15.99
N PRO A 32 14.27 4.69 -16.52
CA PRO A 32 13.67 3.43 -16.09
C PRO A 32 13.76 3.20 -14.58
N ASN A 33 14.79 3.70 -13.91
CA ASN A 33 14.94 3.55 -12.47
C ASN A 33 13.92 4.38 -11.69
N ALA A 34 13.49 5.53 -12.23
CA ALA A 34 12.46 6.36 -11.61
C ALA A 34 11.06 5.70 -11.69
N ILE A 35 10.81 4.84 -12.68
CA ILE A 35 9.58 4.03 -12.73
C ILE A 35 9.60 3.00 -11.60
N VAL A 36 10.69 2.25 -11.48
CA VAL A 36 10.84 1.19 -10.48
C VAL A 36 10.82 1.74 -9.05
N ARG A 37 11.46 2.89 -8.80
CA ARG A 37 11.41 3.57 -7.48
C ARG A 37 10.00 4.02 -7.12
N GLU A 38 9.29 4.65 -8.04
CA GLU A 38 7.90 5.08 -7.78
C GLU A 38 6.98 3.87 -7.54
N ALA A 39 7.17 2.78 -8.29
CA ALA A 39 6.44 1.54 -8.06
C ALA A 39 6.72 0.96 -6.67
N ALA A 40 7.98 0.97 -6.20
CA ALA A 40 8.35 0.53 -4.87
C ALA A 40 7.69 1.41 -3.78
N GLU A 41 7.78 2.74 -3.93
CA GLU A 41 7.21 3.72 -2.99
C GLU A 41 5.69 3.62 -2.94
N GLY A 42 5.02 3.56 -4.09
CA GLY A 42 3.58 3.39 -4.19
C GLY A 42 3.10 2.07 -3.61
N THR A 43 3.83 0.97 -3.84
CA THR A 43 3.52 -0.34 -3.23
C THR A 43 3.57 -0.25 -1.71
N ILE A 44 4.66 0.31 -1.16
CA ILE A 44 4.84 0.47 0.29
C ILE A 44 3.74 1.34 0.88
N ALA A 45 3.46 2.49 0.27
CA ALA A 45 2.43 3.42 0.73
C ALA A 45 1.04 2.76 0.76
N LYS A 46 0.69 1.97 -0.25
CA LYS A 46 -0.61 1.28 -0.30
C LYS A 46 -0.74 0.16 0.73
N ILE A 47 0.35 -0.52 1.07
CA ILE A 47 0.36 -1.49 2.17
C ILE A 47 0.18 -0.78 3.51
N GLU A 48 0.85 0.36 3.72
CA GLU A 48 0.70 1.18 4.93
C GLU A 48 -0.72 1.76 5.05
N GLU A 49 -1.32 2.18 3.95
CA GLU A 49 -2.72 2.60 3.88
C GLU A 49 -3.67 1.47 4.31
N ALA A 50 -3.50 0.26 3.76
CA ALA A 50 -4.31 -0.90 4.12
C ALA A 50 -4.18 -1.26 5.61
N ILE A 51 -2.97 -1.23 6.18
CA ILE A 51 -2.74 -1.45 7.61
C ILE A 51 -3.46 -0.36 8.43
N SER A 52 -3.32 0.91 8.07
CA SER A 52 -3.99 2.02 8.76
C SER A 52 -5.51 1.88 8.70
N LEU A 53 -6.07 1.44 7.56
CA LEU A 53 -7.51 1.19 7.42
C LEU A 53 -7.95 0.06 8.36
N ILE A 54 -7.20 -1.03 8.46
CA ILE A 54 -7.49 -2.11 9.42
C ILE A 54 -7.45 -1.60 10.86
N GLU A 55 -6.38 -0.92 11.26
CA GLU A 55 -6.18 -0.43 12.63
C GLU A 55 -7.26 0.57 13.07
N LYS A 56 -7.83 1.32 12.11
CA LYS A 56 -8.91 2.30 12.35
C LYS A 56 -10.32 1.74 12.17
N ASN A 57 -10.47 0.44 11.90
CA ASN A 57 -11.74 -0.18 11.52
C ASN A 57 -12.40 0.55 10.33
N GLY A 58 -11.60 0.88 9.33
CA GLY A 58 -12.03 1.51 8.08
C GLY A 58 -12.91 0.62 7.21
N SER A 59 -13.33 1.14 6.06
CA SER A 59 -14.19 0.40 5.14
C SER A 59 -13.54 -0.88 4.64
N LYS A 60 -14.35 -1.95 4.55
CA LYS A 60 -13.93 -3.21 3.94
C LYS A 60 -13.50 -2.99 2.48
N GLU A 61 -14.27 -2.18 1.75
CA GLU A 61 -14.03 -1.88 0.34
C GLU A 61 -12.70 -1.14 0.15
N ASP A 62 -12.47 -0.09 0.96
CA ASP A 62 -11.24 0.71 0.88
C ASP A 62 -10.00 -0.15 1.22
N THR A 63 -10.11 -1.01 2.23
CA THR A 63 -9.01 -1.89 2.64
C THR A 63 -8.67 -2.88 1.52
N VAL A 64 -9.68 -3.54 0.94
CA VAL A 64 -9.48 -4.47 -0.18
C VAL A 64 -8.90 -3.77 -1.40
N THR A 65 -9.36 -2.54 -1.67
CA THR A 65 -8.86 -1.71 -2.78
C THR A 65 -7.40 -1.35 -2.59
N ALA A 66 -7.01 -0.87 -1.40
CA ALA A 66 -5.61 -0.55 -1.10
C ALA A 66 -4.69 -1.77 -1.27
N ILE A 67 -5.11 -2.96 -0.82
CA ILE A 67 -4.33 -4.19 -1.02
C ILE A 67 -4.24 -4.55 -2.51
N ALA A 68 -5.33 -4.39 -3.27
CA ALA A 68 -5.34 -4.66 -4.71
C ALA A 68 -4.42 -3.71 -5.50
N GLU A 69 -4.40 -2.43 -5.14
CA GLU A 69 -3.52 -1.43 -5.73
C GLU A 69 -2.05 -1.72 -5.41
N ALA A 70 -1.71 -2.11 -4.18
CA ALA A 70 -0.36 -2.57 -3.83
C ALA A 70 0.09 -3.75 -4.71
N ARG A 71 -0.80 -4.72 -4.95
CA ARG A 71 -0.53 -5.87 -5.84
C ARG A 71 -0.35 -5.48 -7.31
N GLN A 72 -0.97 -4.39 -7.75
CA GLN A 72 -0.82 -3.87 -9.10
C GLN A 72 0.51 -3.11 -9.24
N LEU A 73 0.81 -2.19 -8.32
CA LEU A 73 2.02 -1.37 -8.35
C LEU A 73 3.29 -2.22 -8.26
N GLN A 74 3.29 -3.25 -7.42
CA GLN A 74 4.48 -4.10 -7.24
C GLN A 74 4.89 -4.84 -8.53
N LYS A 75 4.01 -4.95 -9.54
CA LYS A 75 4.36 -5.57 -10.83
C LYS A 75 5.43 -4.80 -11.59
N GLU A 76 5.51 -3.49 -11.35
CA GLU A 76 6.51 -2.58 -11.91
C GLU A 76 7.75 -2.45 -11.00
N PHE A 77 7.66 -2.90 -9.74
CA PHE A 77 8.82 -2.96 -8.84
C PHE A 77 9.69 -4.20 -9.16
N ARG A 78 10.28 -4.23 -10.36
CA ARG A 78 11.06 -5.35 -10.87
C ARG A 78 12.55 -5.14 -10.67
N TYR A 79 13.19 -6.13 -10.07
CA TYR A 79 14.63 -6.21 -9.98
C TYR A 79 15.06 -7.67 -9.80
N GLU A 80 15.95 -8.15 -10.68
CA GLU A 80 16.32 -9.57 -10.76
C GLU A 80 16.80 -10.13 -9.41
N LEU A 81 17.61 -9.36 -8.67
CA LEU A 81 18.17 -9.80 -7.39
C LEU A 81 17.09 -10.05 -6.32
N THR A 82 15.96 -9.35 -6.41
CA THR A 82 14.87 -9.42 -5.43
C THR A 82 13.59 -10.04 -5.98
N GLU A 83 13.59 -10.58 -7.20
CA GLU A 83 12.38 -11.10 -7.87
C GLU A 83 11.70 -12.24 -7.10
N ARG A 84 12.49 -13.17 -6.54
CA ARG A 84 11.94 -14.24 -5.68
C ARG A 84 11.30 -13.68 -4.40
N LEU A 85 11.90 -12.62 -3.83
CA LEU A 85 11.36 -11.96 -2.65
C LEU A 85 10.07 -11.21 -3.00
N ARG A 86 10.02 -10.55 -4.16
CA ARG A 86 8.82 -9.88 -4.71
C ARG A 86 7.64 -10.84 -4.83
N GLN A 87 7.87 -12.01 -5.42
CA GLN A 87 6.82 -13.03 -5.60
C GLN A 87 6.26 -13.47 -4.24
N ARG A 88 7.14 -13.78 -3.28
CA ARG A 88 6.74 -14.17 -1.91
C ARG A 88 6.02 -13.06 -1.15
N ALA A 89 6.37 -11.80 -1.38
CA ALA A 89 5.71 -10.65 -0.78
C ALA A 89 4.32 -10.43 -1.42
N ASN A 90 4.22 -10.52 -2.75
CA ASN A 90 2.94 -10.46 -3.45
C ASN A 90 1.98 -11.60 -3.06
N ASP A 91 2.49 -12.81 -2.80
CA ASP A 91 1.68 -13.90 -2.28
C ASP A 91 1.11 -13.58 -0.90
N LYS A 92 1.88 -12.90 -0.04
CA LYS A 92 1.37 -12.41 1.26
C LYS A 92 0.28 -11.36 1.07
N LEU A 93 0.39 -10.45 0.10
CA LEU A 93 -0.69 -9.50 -0.19
C LEU A 93 -1.99 -10.24 -0.59
N ARG A 94 -1.89 -11.32 -1.37
CA ARG A 94 -3.04 -12.16 -1.71
C ARG A 94 -3.64 -12.81 -0.45
N VAL A 95 -2.80 -13.45 0.37
CA VAL A 95 -3.23 -14.12 1.61
C VAL A 95 -3.86 -13.13 2.60
N ALA A 96 -3.26 -11.94 2.77
CA ALA A 96 -3.80 -10.90 3.62
C ALA A 96 -5.20 -10.44 3.16
N ARG A 97 -5.38 -10.27 1.84
CA ARG A 97 -6.69 -9.94 1.28
C ARG A 97 -7.72 -11.03 1.58
N GLU A 98 -7.38 -12.30 1.35
CA GLU A 98 -8.27 -13.44 1.62
C GLU A 98 -8.64 -13.52 3.12
N ALA A 99 -7.66 -13.38 4.01
CA ALA A 99 -7.87 -13.34 5.45
C ALA A 99 -8.83 -12.20 5.83
N PHE A 100 -8.59 -10.99 5.33
CA PHE A 100 -9.44 -9.83 5.60
C PHE A 100 -10.87 -10.00 5.06
N GLU A 101 -11.01 -10.52 3.84
CA GLU A 101 -12.31 -10.76 3.21
C GLU A 101 -13.15 -11.81 3.99
N SER A 102 -12.47 -12.79 4.61
CA SER A 102 -13.08 -13.81 5.48
C SER A 102 -13.37 -13.35 6.91
N GLY A 103 -12.93 -12.15 7.29
CA GLY A 103 -13.13 -11.56 8.62
C GLY A 103 -12.01 -11.85 9.62
N ASP A 104 -10.94 -12.52 9.21
CA ASP A 104 -9.72 -12.68 10.03
C ASP A 104 -8.82 -11.44 9.89
N VAL A 105 -9.27 -10.35 10.52
CA VAL A 105 -8.62 -9.04 10.46
C VAL A 105 -7.22 -9.08 11.05
N LYS A 106 -7.01 -9.84 12.13
CA LYS A 106 -5.71 -9.94 12.80
C LYS A 106 -4.67 -10.62 11.91
N SER A 107 -5.02 -11.76 11.32
CA SER A 107 -4.13 -12.46 10.39
C SER A 107 -3.81 -11.61 9.15
N ALA A 108 -4.79 -10.87 8.65
CA ALA A 108 -4.59 -9.94 7.55
C ALA A 108 -3.56 -8.85 7.89
N GLU A 109 -3.71 -8.20 9.05
CA GLU A 109 -2.80 -7.15 9.52
C GLU A 109 -1.36 -7.66 9.70
N GLU A 110 -1.20 -8.80 10.38
CA GLU A 110 0.12 -9.42 10.59
C GLU A 110 0.77 -9.80 9.25
N THR A 111 -0.01 -10.34 8.31
CA THR A 111 0.46 -10.70 6.98
C THR A 111 0.84 -9.47 6.15
N LEU A 112 0.09 -8.36 6.24
CA LEU A 112 0.45 -7.09 5.60
C LEU A 112 1.73 -6.51 6.18
N LYS A 113 1.90 -6.53 7.51
CA LYS A 113 3.12 -6.07 8.18
C LYS A 113 4.34 -6.89 7.74
N ALA A 114 4.18 -8.21 7.61
CA ALA A 114 5.22 -9.08 7.06
C ALA A 114 5.55 -8.75 5.60
N SER A 115 4.54 -8.52 4.75
CA SER A 115 4.76 -8.11 3.36
C SER A 115 5.43 -6.74 3.25
N LEU A 116 5.05 -5.79 4.11
CA LEU A 116 5.62 -4.44 4.16
C LEU A 116 7.12 -4.48 4.44
N ALA A 117 7.53 -5.27 5.43
CA ALA A 117 8.94 -5.45 5.76
C ALA A 117 9.74 -5.98 4.55
N GLN A 118 9.19 -6.96 3.82
CA GLN A 118 9.83 -7.51 2.63
C GLN A 118 9.97 -6.46 1.51
N PHE A 119 8.94 -5.67 1.23
CA PHE A 119 9.05 -4.61 0.20
C PHE A 119 10.03 -3.50 0.60
N LYS A 120 10.14 -3.16 1.90
CA LYS A 120 11.15 -2.20 2.40
C LYS A 120 12.58 -2.74 2.26
N GLU A 121 12.79 -4.02 2.54
CA GLU A 121 14.08 -4.70 2.32
C GLU A 121 14.46 -4.71 0.83
N MET A 122 13.50 -5.05 -0.04
CA MET A 122 13.70 -5.01 -1.47
C MET A 122 14.09 -3.60 -1.95
N LYS A 123 13.39 -2.57 -1.47
CA LYS A 123 13.66 -1.18 -1.86
C LYS A 123 15.07 -0.77 -1.44
N THR A 124 15.47 -1.14 -0.24
CA THR A 124 16.83 -0.88 0.27
C THR A 124 17.88 -1.52 -0.63
N THR A 125 17.66 -2.77 -1.06
CA THR A 125 18.58 -3.48 -1.97
C THR A 125 18.62 -2.81 -3.35
N TYR A 126 17.45 -2.40 -3.87
CA TYR A 126 17.36 -1.69 -5.13
C TYR A 126 18.10 -0.35 -5.11
N ASP A 127 17.84 0.47 -4.09
CA ASP A 127 18.45 1.80 -3.94
C ASP A 127 19.97 1.71 -3.74
N ALA A 128 20.46 0.66 -3.07
CA ALA A 128 21.89 0.43 -2.92
C ALA A 128 22.58 0.13 -4.26
N ALA A 129 21.89 -0.55 -5.18
CA ALA A 129 22.40 -0.95 -6.48
C ALA A 129 22.26 0.14 -7.57
N HIS A 130 21.37 1.11 -7.38
CA HIS A 130 21.03 2.13 -8.38
C HIS A 130 21.15 3.53 -7.79
N LYS A 131 22.33 3.91 -7.29
CA LYS A 131 22.58 5.28 -6.77
C LYS A 131 22.73 6.31 -7.87
#